data_AF-A0A172XYU6-F1
#
_entry.id   AF-A0A172XYU6-F1
#
_cell.length_a   1.000
_cell.length_b   1.000
_cell.length_c   1.000
_cell.angle_alpha   90.00
_cell.angle_beta   90.00
_cell.angle_gamma   90.00
#
_symmetry.space_group_name_H-M   'P 1'
#
loop_
_entity.id
_entity.type
_entity.pdbx_description
1 polymer ?
#
loop_
_entity_poly.entity_id
_entity_poly.type
_entity_poly.pdbx_seq_one_letter_code
_entity_poly.pdbx_strand_id
1 'polypeptide(L)'
;MEAAKCNVLLKLEYDYTPSVPITSSTAVYKYRIKNSMSPYTELAKNPAPMSEEEVSLPDIQSAGEYELKVELAVNGATDEETFFFQVDKCDVSFCKDPSIEKVYLGVNDQIIMDYTVDETDLNAVEYQIATDSQFHNIIHFRVLLKSDYKPTEYIEMNDGTIINETKLFIRARKHCSPSGVSVWSNVVEFTSGKWGNLPVLYPFDFAYCVSGKFEGKDPRDIGEGSICQSSNNPFARKVYLTTPVPEIGSFIYNRYVTPARPAVKGDLLDFDGVNSGFNEYGLRWIRFEKDGINPTVIYDVEPTTGEIVNISLRYNCNF
;
A
#
# COMPACT_ATOMS: atom_id res chain seq x y z
N MET A 1 -12.48 4.07 -20.41
CA MET A 1 -13.32 3.69 -19.25
C MET A 1 -14.08 2.45 -19.66
N GLU A 2 -13.67 1.29 -19.17
CA GLU A 2 -14.46 0.07 -19.33
C GLU A 2 -15.57 0.13 -18.28
N ALA A 3 -16.82 0.10 -18.73
CA ALA A 3 -17.97 0.10 -17.83
C ALA A 3 -18.06 -1.26 -17.14
N ALA A 4 -18.33 -1.28 -15.83
CA ALA A 4 -18.48 -2.52 -15.07
C ALA A 4 -19.52 -3.45 -15.74
N LYS A 5 -19.25 -4.76 -15.76
CA LYS A 5 -20.16 -5.76 -16.33
C LYS A 5 -20.59 -6.72 -15.24
N CYS A 6 -21.90 -6.79 -14.99
CA CYS A 6 -22.51 -7.72 -14.06
C CYS A 6 -22.98 -8.92 -14.89
N ASN A 7 -22.47 -10.12 -14.58
CA ASN A 7 -22.95 -11.33 -15.23
C ASN A 7 -24.24 -11.78 -14.54
N VAL A 8 -25.39 -11.53 -15.17
CA VAL A 8 -26.67 -12.04 -14.71
C VAL A 8 -27.02 -13.26 -15.55
N LEU A 9 -27.06 -14.42 -14.87
CA LEU A 9 -27.53 -15.68 -15.45
C LEU A 9 -28.99 -15.88 -15.07
N LEU A 10 -29.84 -16.14 -16.06
CA LEU A 10 -31.25 -16.44 -15.89
C LEU A 10 -31.51 -17.86 -16.35
N LYS A 11 -32.39 -18.56 -15.64
CA LYS A 11 -33.02 -19.79 -16.12
C LYS A 11 -34.48 -19.51 -16.35
N LEU A 12 -34.94 -19.76 -17.56
CA LEU A 12 -36.35 -19.65 -17.90
C LEU A 12 -36.95 -21.04 -17.93
N GLU A 13 -37.95 -21.26 -17.09
CA GLU A 13 -38.82 -22.42 -17.18
C GLU A 13 -40.05 -22.03 -18.00
N TYR A 14 -40.33 -22.79 -19.04
CA TYR A 14 -41.56 -22.62 -19.81
C TYR A 14 -42.27 -23.96 -19.96
N ASP A 15 -43.55 -23.99 -19.61
CA ASP A 15 -44.43 -25.14 -19.82
C ASP A 15 -45.07 -24.98 -21.21
N TYR A 16 -44.40 -25.54 -22.22
CA TYR A 16 -44.89 -25.53 -23.59
C TYR A 16 -45.11 -26.95 -24.09
N THR A 17 -46.37 -27.30 -24.33
CA THR A 17 -46.78 -28.55 -24.99
C THR A 17 -47.17 -28.24 -26.44
N PRO A 18 -46.27 -28.40 -27.43
CA PRO A 18 -46.60 -28.13 -28.83
C PRO A 18 -47.69 -29.08 -29.33
N SER A 19 -48.80 -28.55 -29.82
CA SER A 19 -49.78 -29.32 -30.59
C SER A 19 -49.34 -29.57 -32.04
N VAL A 20 -48.26 -28.91 -32.50
CA VAL A 20 -47.64 -29.03 -33.83
C VAL A 20 -46.11 -28.97 -33.73
N PRO A 21 -45.35 -29.59 -34.66
CA PRO A 21 -43.89 -29.51 -34.65
C PRO A 21 -43.37 -28.06 -34.65
N ILE A 22 -42.35 -27.77 -33.84
CA ILE A 22 -41.69 -26.47 -33.83
C ILE A 22 -40.81 -26.36 -35.08
N THR A 23 -41.14 -25.42 -35.95
CA THR A 23 -40.41 -25.11 -37.19
C THR A 23 -39.56 -23.84 -37.07
N SER A 24 -39.92 -22.95 -36.15
CA SER A 24 -39.12 -21.78 -35.77
C SER A 24 -39.42 -21.36 -34.33
N SER A 25 -38.38 -20.91 -33.61
CA SER A 25 -38.52 -20.31 -32.29
C SER A 25 -37.54 -19.15 -32.11
N THR A 26 -37.92 -18.09 -31.41
CA THR A 26 -37.04 -16.96 -31.09
C THR A 26 -37.43 -16.39 -29.73
N ALA A 27 -36.45 -16.05 -28.91
CA ALA A 27 -36.65 -15.37 -27.64
C ALA A 27 -35.95 -14.00 -27.67
N VAL A 28 -36.65 -12.94 -27.29
CA VAL A 28 -36.11 -11.58 -27.16
C VAL A 28 -36.21 -11.13 -25.71
N TYR A 29 -35.07 -10.82 -25.13
CA TYR A 29 -34.91 -10.36 -23.75
C TYR A 29 -34.66 -8.85 -23.79
N LYS A 30 -35.59 -8.05 -23.25
CA LYS A 30 -35.49 -6.59 -23.19
C LYS A 30 -35.37 -6.19 -21.72
N TYR A 31 -34.26 -5.60 -21.30
CA TYR A 31 -34.04 -5.25 -19.88
C TYR A 31 -33.52 -3.83 -19.68
N ARG A 32 -33.89 -3.23 -18.54
CA ARG A 32 -33.44 -1.90 -18.09
C ARG A 32 -33.61 -1.76 -16.58
N ILE A 33 -33.00 -0.73 -16.01
CA ILE A 33 -33.28 -0.33 -14.63
C ILE A 33 -34.76 0.08 -14.54
N LYS A 34 -35.48 -0.45 -13.54
CA LYS A 34 -36.90 -0.16 -13.31
C LYS A 34 -37.12 1.35 -13.17
N ASN A 35 -38.19 1.86 -13.78
CA ASN A 35 -38.54 3.28 -13.85
C ASN A 35 -37.50 4.18 -14.57
N SER A 36 -36.49 3.59 -15.23
CA SER A 36 -35.56 4.37 -16.04
C SER A 36 -36.22 4.84 -17.34
N MET A 37 -35.88 6.06 -17.73
CA MET A 37 -36.22 6.63 -19.05
C MET A 37 -35.30 6.12 -20.16
N SER A 38 -34.24 5.37 -19.81
CA SER A 38 -33.33 4.77 -20.79
C SER A 38 -34.05 3.72 -21.67
N PRO A 39 -33.61 3.56 -22.94
CA PRO A 39 -34.09 2.46 -23.77
C PRO A 39 -33.74 1.10 -23.14
N TYR A 40 -34.47 0.06 -23.53
CA TYR A 40 -34.13 -1.30 -23.16
C TYR A 40 -32.85 -1.73 -23.88
N THR A 41 -32.01 -2.49 -23.19
CA THR A 41 -31.00 -3.32 -23.83
C THR A 41 -31.68 -4.60 -24.30
N GLU A 42 -31.39 -5.03 -25.53
CA GLU A 42 -32.04 -6.19 -26.15
C GLU A 42 -31.04 -7.30 -26.44
N LEU A 43 -31.44 -8.53 -26.16
CA LEU A 43 -30.74 -9.75 -26.55
C LEU A 43 -31.73 -10.66 -27.27
N ALA A 44 -31.43 -11.05 -28.50
CA ALA A 44 -32.22 -12.04 -29.24
C ALA A 44 -31.48 -13.38 -29.32
N LYS A 45 -32.22 -14.47 -29.12
CA LYS A 45 -31.75 -15.85 -29.28
C LYS A 45 -32.62 -16.57 -30.31
N ASN A 46 -31.99 -17.10 -31.35
CA ASN A 46 -32.64 -17.89 -32.39
C ASN A 46 -31.75 -19.12 -32.71
N PRO A 47 -32.21 -20.37 -32.45
CA PRO A 47 -33.51 -20.72 -31.87
C PRO A 47 -33.67 -20.20 -30.43
N ALA A 48 -34.90 -20.17 -29.91
CA ALA A 48 -35.14 -19.89 -28.50
C ALA A 48 -34.41 -20.94 -27.63
N PRO A 49 -33.83 -20.56 -26.47
CA PRO A 49 -33.18 -21.50 -25.55
C PRO A 49 -34.15 -22.58 -25.08
N MET A 50 -33.63 -23.77 -24.76
CA MET A 50 -34.42 -24.84 -24.17
C MET A 50 -34.89 -24.48 -22.76
N SER A 51 -35.95 -25.13 -22.26
CA SER A 51 -36.42 -24.93 -20.88
C SER A 51 -35.29 -25.28 -19.91
N GLU A 52 -35.13 -24.46 -18.89
CA GLU A 52 -34.02 -24.49 -17.91
C GLU A 52 -32.61 -24.17 -18.45
N GLU A 53 -32.47 -23.84 -19.74
CA GLU A 53 -31.18 -23.41 -20.29
C GLU A 53 -30.77 -22.04 -19.74
N GLU A 54 -29.47 -21.91 -19.39
CA GLU A 54 -28.93 -20.67 -18.83
C GLU A 54 -28.73 -19.61 -19.91
N VAL A 55 -29.29 -18.42 -19.67
CA VAL A 55 -29.13 -17.25 -20.54
C VAL A 55 -28.40 -16.16 -19.78
N SER A 56 -27.26 -15.74 -20.32
CA SER A 56 -26.49 -14.60 -19.80
C SER A 56 -26.97 -13.29 -20.41
N LEU A 57 -27.37 -12.34 -19.57
CA LEU A 57 -27.68 -10.97 -20.00
C LEU A 57 -26.39 -10.14 -20.08
N PRO A 58 -26.02 -9.60 -21.25
CA PRO A 58 -24.84 -8.75 -21.38
C PRO A 58 -25.05 -7.36 -20.75
N ASP A 59 -24.00 -6.55 -20.66
CA ASP A 59 -24.07 -5.09 -20.47
C ASP A 59 -24.94 -4.54 -19.33
N ILE A 60 -25.14 -5.31 -18.25
CA ILE A 60 -25.63 -4.78 -16.97
C ILE A 60 -24.46 -4.10 -16.27
N GLN A 61 -24.59 -2.82 -15.89
CA GLN A 61 -23.46 -2.00 -15.43
C GLN A 61 -23.62 -1.39 -14.03
N SER A 62 -24.76 -1.62 -13.37
CA SER A 62 -25.08 -0.99 -12.08
C SER A 62 -25.97 -1.88 -11.23
N ALA A 63 -25.80 -1.80 -9.92
CA ALA A 63 -26.75 -2.39 -8.97
C ALA A 63 -28.11 -1.67 -9.06
N GLY A 64 -29.19 -2.39 -8.78
CA GLY A 64 -30.55 -1.86 -8.81
C GLY A 64 -31.61 -2.92 -9.12
N GLU A 65 -32.86 -2.50 -9.05
CA GLU A 65 -33.99 -3.32 -9.50
C GLU A 65 -34.15 -3.16 -11.01
N TYR A 66 -34.15 -4.28 -11.74
CA TYR A 66 -34.28 -4.32 -13.19
C TYR A 66 -35.67 -4.84 -13.58
N GLU A 67 -36.21 -4.27 -14.64
CA GLU A 67 -37.37 -4.78 -15.37
C GLU A 67 -36.85 -5.58 -16.57
N LEU A 68 -37.30 -6.83 -16.70
CA LEU A 68 -37.00 -7.73 -17.81
C LEU A 68 -38.30 -8.12 -18.52
N LYS A 69 -38.37 -7.87 -19.83
CA LYS A 69 -39.43 -8.40 -20.69
C LYS A 69 -38.88 -9.52 -21.53
N VAL A 70 -39.57 -10.65 -21.53
CA VAL A 70 -39.23 -11.81 -22.36
C VAL A 70 -40.35 -12.02 -23.36
N GLU A 71 -40.04 -11.82 -24.63
CA GLU A 71 -40.92 -12.09 -25.75
C GLU A 71 -40.51 -13.43 -26.38
N LEU A 72 -41.40 -14.40 -26.37
CA LEU A 72 -41.19 -15.72 -26.97
C LEU A 72 -42.08 -15.85 -28.21
N ALA A 73 -41.45 -16.11 -29.36
CA ALA A 73 -42.14 -16.39 -30.61
C ALA A 73 -41.89 -17.85 -31.03
N VAL A 74 -42.95 -18.62 -31.25
CA VAL A 74 -42.90 -20.02 -31.70
C VAL A 74 -43.89 -20.21 -32.84
N ASN A 75 -43.42 -20.65 -34.01
CA ASN A 75 -44.27 -20.89 -35.19
C ASN A 75 -45.20 -19.72 -35.56
N GLY A 76 -44.79 -18.47 -35.29
CA GLY A 76 -45.56 -17.26 -35.57
C GLY A 76 -46.58 -16.86 -34.51
N ALA A 77 -46.77 -17.65 -33.44
CA ALA A 77 -47.43 -17.21 -32.22
C ALA A 77 -46.40 -16.51 -31.31
N THR A 78 -46.79 -15.39 -30.70
CA THR A 78 -45.93 -14.61 -29.80
C THR A 78 -46.62 -14.43 -28.46
N ASP A 79 -45.85 -14.55 -27.38
CA ASP A 79 -46.26 -14.22 -26.03
C ASP A 79 -45.19 -13.34 -25.35
N GLU A 80 -45.59 -12.46 -24.43
CA GLU A 80 -44.68 -11.55 -23.71
C GLU A 80 -44.99 -11.57 -22.21
N GLU A 81 -43.96 -11.78 -21.41
CA GLU A 81 -44.04 -11.71 -19.94
C GLU A 81 -43.03 -10.71 -19.37
N THR A 82 -43.40 -10.08 -18.25
CA THR A 82 -42.56 -9.09 -17.55
C THR A 82 -42.17 -9.59 -16.17
N PHE A 83 -40.87 -9.59 -15.89
CA PHE A 83 -40.25 -9.98 -14.64
C PHE A 83 -39.48 -8.82 -14.01
N PHE A 84 -39.27 -8.92 -12.69
CA PHE A 84 -38.42 -8.01 -11.95
C PHE A 84 -37.34 -8.80 -11.23
N PHE A 85 -36.10 -8.32 -11.28
CA PHE A 85 -35.00 -8.95 -10.56
C PHE A 85 -34.11 -7.88 -9.91
N GLN A 86 -33.51 -8.24 -8.78
CA GLN A 86 -32.60 -7.37 -8.04
C GLN A 86 -31.16 -7.71 -8.40
N VAL A 87 -30.38 -6.69 -8.77
CA VAL A 87 -28.92 -6.77 -8.88
C VAL A 87 -28.34 -6.10 -7.65
N ASP A 88 -27.93 -6.89 -6.66
CA ASP A 88 -27.45 -6.37 -5.37
C ASP A 88 -26.11 -5.66 -5.49
N LYS A 89 -25.17 -6.26 -6.22
CA LYS A 89 -23.83 -5.72 -6.45
C LYS A 89 -23.40 -6.03 -7.87
N CYS A 90 -22.97 -4.98 -8.55
CA CYS A 90 -22.11 -5.09 -9.71
C CYS A 90 -20.69 -4.93 -9.21
N ASP A 91 -19.77 -5.84 -9.55
CA ASP A 91 -18.35 -5.69 -9.21
C ASP A 91 -17.76 -4.50 -9.97
N VAL A 92 -18.00 -3.31 -9.42
CA VAL A 92 -17.24 -2.10 -9.70
C VAL A 92 -16.03 -2.11 -8.78
N SER A 93 -14.97 -2.80 -9.19
CA SER A 93 -13.67 -2.45 -8.65
C SER A 93 -13.26 -1.10 -9.24
N PHE A 94 -13.75 0.00 -8.64
CA PHE A 94 -13.05 1.30 -8.69
C PHE A 94 -11.75 1.24 -7.87
N CYS A 95 -11.50 0.12 -7.19
CA CYS A 95 -10.33 -0.12 -6.39
C CYS A 95 -9.16 -0.50 -7.30
N LYS A 96 -8.56 0.53 -7.94
CA LYS A 96 -7.40 0.34 -8.80
C LYS A 96 -6.32 -0.44 -8.08
N ASP A 97 -5.75 -1.39 -8.81
CA ASP A 97 -4.73 -2.28 -8.30
C ASP A 97 -3.44 -1.50 -8.02
N PRO A 98 -2.73 -1.82 -6.93
CA PRO A 98 -1.41 -1.28 -6.71
C PRO A 98 -0.39 -1.92 -7.65
N SER A 99 0.76 -1.26 -7.82
CA SER A 99 1.90 -1.77 -8.57
C SER A 99 3.16 -1.70 -7.72
N ILE A 100 3.85 -2.83 -7.57
CA ILE A 100 5.16 -2.85 -6.92
C ILE A 100 6.22 -2.56 -7.97
N GLU A 101 6.96 -1.48 -7.80
CA GLU A 101 7.98 -1.03 -8.75
C GLU A 101 9.28 -1.78 -8.55
N LYS A 102 9.72 -1.91 -7.29
CA LYS A 102 10.92 -2.67 -6.93
C LYS A 102 10.92 -3.03 -5.44
N VAL A 103 11.69 -4.07 -5.14
CA VAL A 103 11.99 -4.51 -3.79
C VAL A 103 13.50 -4.69 -3.71
N TYR A 104 14.14 -4.06 -2.73
CA TYR A 104 15.59 -4.02 -2.63
C TYR A 104 16.06 -3.97 -1.18
N LEU A 105 17.35 -4.24 -0.99
CA LEU A 105 17.99 -4.13 0.33
C LEU A 105 18.60 -2.74 0.49
N GLY A 106 18.24 -2.06 1.58
CA GLY A 106 18.81 -0.79 2.00
C GLY A 106 19.97 -0.97 2.96
N VAL A 107 20.22 0.07 3.76
CA VAL A 107 21.23 0.06 4.84
C VAL A 107 20.92 -1.08 5.83
N ASN A 108 21.97 -1.81 6.23
CA ASN A 108 21.87 -2.98 7.13
C ASN A 108 20.90 -4.05 6.64
N ASP A 109 20.85 -4.30 5.33
CA ASP A 109 20.06 -5.37 4.73
C ASP A 109 18.54 -5.25 4.97
N GLN A 110 18.06 -4.07 5.35
CA GLN A 110 16.63 -3.76 5.51
C GLN A 110 15.90 -3.92 4.18
N ILE A 111 14.82 -4.69 4.16
CA ILE A 111 13.98 -4.82 2.96
C ILE A 111 13.15 -3.53 2.79
N ILE A 112 13.22 -2.94 1.61
CA ILE A 112 12.49 -1.75 1.20
C ILE A 112 11.65 -2.09 -0.04
N MET A 113 10.39 -1.68 -0.04
CA MET A 113 9.46 -1.82 -1.15
C MET A 113 9.02 -0.44 -1.64
N ASP A 114 9.28 -0.15 -2.91
CA ASP A 114 8.70 1.01 -3.60
C ASP A 114 7.48 0.54 -4.41
N TYR A 115 6.34 1.17 -4.17
CA TYR A 115 5.06 0.75 -4.74
C TYR A 115 4.08 1.93 -4.85
N THR A 116 3.32 1.91 -5.93
CA THR A 116 2.34 2.94 -6.24
C THR A 116 0.93 2.44 -5.96
N VAL A 117 0.16 3.26 -5.25
CA VAL A 117 -1.26 3.02 -4.92
C VAL A 117 -2.04 4.27 -5.33
N ASP A 118 -3.16 4.08 -6.03
CA ASP A 118 -4.11 5.17 -6.26
C ASP A 118 -4.80 5.54 -4.94
N GLU A 119 -4.64 6.76 -4.43
CA GLU A 119 -5.16 7.15 -3.12
C GLU A 119 -6.67 7.46 -3.10
N THR A 120 -7.33 7.48 -4.26
CA THR A 120 -8.79 7.69 -4.35
C THR A 120 -9.50 6.58 -3.59
N ASP A 121 -10.36 6.92 -2.65
CA ASP A 121 -11.11 5.95 -1.83
C ASP A 121 -10.24 4.93 -1.07
N LEU A 122 -8.93 5.18 -0.93
CA LEU A 122 -8.02 4.31 -0.19
C LEU A 122 -8.44 4.23 1.29
N ASN A 123 -8.68 3.01 1.77
CA ASN A 123 -8.92 2.72 3.18
C ASN A 123 -7.67 2.13 3.83
N ALA A 124 -7.08 1.11 3.19
CA ALA A 124 -5.87 0.46 3.64
C ALA A 124 -5.11 -0.18 2.47
N VAL A 125 -3.83 -0.45 2.66
CA VAL A 125 -3.02 -1.29 1.78
C VAL A 125 -2.60 -2.53 2.54
N GLU A 126 -2.71 -3.69 1.90
CA GLU A 126 -2.21 -4.95 2.44
C GLU A 126 -1.09 -5.46 1.56
N TYR A 127 -0.01 -5.95 2.16
CA TYR A 127 1.02 -6.71 1.44
C TYR A 127 1.29 -8.05 2.13
N GLN A 128 1.74 -9.02 1.33
CA GLN A 128 2.05 -10.38 1.76
C GLN A 128 3.40 -10.80 1.21
N ILE A 129 4.16 -11.55 1.98
CA ILE A 129 5.42 -12.18 1.57
C ILE A 129 5.26 -13.70 1.71
N ALA A 130 5.68 -14.44 0.69
CA ALA A 130 5.60 -15.89 0.62
C ALA A 130 6.92 -16.51 0.17
N THR A 131 7.10 -17.81 0.46
CA THR A 131 8.23 -18.61 -0.01
C THR A 131 8.00 -19.20 -1.41
N ASP A 132 6.80 -19.06 -1.96
CA ASP A 132 6.43 -19.48 -3.31
C ASP A 132 5.66 -18.39 -4.07
N SER A 133 5.79 -18.39 -5.41
CA SER A 133 5.20 -17.36 -6.27
C SER A 133 3.67 -17.44 -6.40
N GLN A 134 3.06 -18.54 -5.97
CA GLN A 134 1.60 -18.72 -5.95
C GLN A 134 0.97 -18.26 -4.63
N PHE A 135 1.80 -17.89 -3.64
CA PHE A 135 1.38 -17.49 -2.30
C PHE A 135 0.57 -18.56 -1.57
N HIS A 136 0.96 -19.83 -1.72
CA HIS A 136 0.42 -20.91 -0.88
C HIS A 136 1.03 -20.91 0.53
N ASN A 137 2.28 -20.46 0.66
CA ASN A 137 3.02 -20.41 1.92
C ASN A 137 3.37 -18.96 2.29
N ILE A 138 2.37 -18.22 2.81
CA ILE A 138 2.55 -16.85 3.29
C ILE A 138 3.27 -16.89 4.65
N ILE A 139 4.39 -16.19 4.74
CA ILE A 139 5.21 -16.12 5.96
C ILE A 139 5.08 -14.78 6.68
N HIS A 140 4.70 -13.73 5.97
CA HIS A 140 4.51 -12.39 6.53
C HIS A 140 3.36 -11.69 5.82
N PHE A 141 2.57 -10.92 6.57
CA PHE A 141 1.55 -10.06 6.01
C PHE A 141 1.43 -8.80 6.86
N ARG A 142 1.03 -7.70 6.24
CA ARG A 142 0.79 -6.44 6.94
C ARG A 142 -0.33 -5.66 6.29
N VAL A 143 -1.07 -4.93 7.12
CA VAL A 143 -2.10 -3.98 6.68
C VAL A 143 -1.70 -2.59 7.18
N LEU A 144 -1.61 -1.64 6.26
CA LEU A 144 -1.30 -0.23 6.49
C LEU A 144 -2.58 0.57 6.28
N LEU A 145 -3.03 1.33 7.28
CA LEU A 145 -4.17 2.23 7.11
C LEU A 145 -3.78 3.40 6.18
N LYS A 146 -4.76 4.08 5.59
CA LYS A 146 -4.52 5.24 4.72
C LYS A 146 -3.56 6.27 5.34
N SER A 147 -3.67 6.53 6.65
CA SER A 147 -2.80 7.48 7.36
C SER A 147 -1.33 7.09 7.35
N ASP A 148 -1.05 5.79 7.23
CA ASP A 148 0.28 5.20 7.38
C ASP A 148 0.87 4.82 6.01
N TYR A 149 0.07 4.90 4.94
CA TYR A 149 0.53 4.65 3.59
C TYR A 149 1.65 5.63 3.19
N LYS A 150 2.73 5.06 2.66
CA LYS A 150 3.82 5.76 2.00
C LYS A 150 4.19 4.98 0.73
N PRO A 151 4.56 5.66 -0.37
CA PRO A 151 5.03 5.00 -1.59
C PRO A 151 6.29 4.13 -1.39
N THR A 152 7.09 4.44 -0.36
CA THR A 152 8.23 3.63 0.09
C THR A 152 7.91 3.03 1.44
N GLU A 153 7.87 1.70 1.50
CA GLU A 153 7.62 0.94 2.72
C GLU A 153 8.89 0.21 3.19
N TYR A 154 9.18 0.40 4.47
CA TYR A 154 10.24 -0.30 5.18
C TYR A 154 9.62 -1.52 5.86
N ILE A 155 9.92 -2.72 5.35
CA ILE A 155 9.26 -3.94 5.82
C ILE A 155 9.76 -4.29 7.22
N GLU A 156 8.84 -4.40 8.18
CA GLU A 156 9.17 -4.90 9.51
C GLU A 156 9.57 -6.38 9.43
N MET A 157 10.76 -6.70 9.94
CA MET A 157 11.25 -8.08 9.98
C MET A 157 11.61 -8.53 11.42
N ASN A 158 11.32 -7.68 12.44
CA ASN A 158 11.63 -7.90 13.85
C ASN A 158 10.99 -9.16 14.46
N ASP A 159 9.88 -9.63 13.88
CA ASP A 159 9.13 -10.78 14.36
C ASP A 159 9.82 -12.13 14.03
N GLY A 160 10.91 -12.11 13.26
CA GLY A 160 11.67 -13.29 12.87
C GLY A 160 10.96 -14.17 11.83
N THR A 161 9.87 -13.70 11.22
CA THR A 161 9.10 -14.46 10.22
C THR A 161 9.80 -14.55 8.87
N ILE A 162 10.65 -13.56 8.54
CA ILE A 162 11.39 -13.51 7.29
C ILE A 162 12.75 -14.19 7.48
N ILE A 163 12.92 -15.35 6.83
CA ILE A 163 14.17 -16.11 6.85
C ILE A 163 15.26 -15.35 6.09
N ASN A 164 16.47 -15.28 6.64
CA ASN A 164 17.61 -14.60 6.03
C ASN A 164 18.06 -15.25 4.71
N GLU A 165 18.61 -14.43 3.81
CA GLU A 165 19.27 -14.89 2.57
C GLU A 165 18.39 -15.86 1.73
N THR A 166 17.07 -15.67 1.80
CA THR A 166 16.09 -16.56 1.23
C THR A 166 15.38 -15.88 0.09
N LYS A 167 15.18 -16.62 -1.00
CA LYS A 167 14.38 -16.20 -2.13
C LYS A 167 12.90 -16.17 -1.75
N LEU A 168 12.26 -15.03 -1.91
CA LEU A 168 10.89 -14.76 -1.47
C LEU A 168 10.11 -14.01 -2.56
N PHE A 169 8.79 -13.96 -2.39
CA PHE A 169 7.86 -13.30 -3.29
C PHE A 169 6.95 -12.36 -2.51
N ILE A 170 6.72 -11.16 -3.03
CA ILE A 170 5.84 -10.16 -2.42
C ILE A 170 4.78 -9.67 -3.40
N ARG A 171 3.59 -9.41 -2.87
CA ARG A 171 2.46 -8.79 -3.58
C ARG A 171 1.70 -7.86 -2.63
N ALA A 172 1.02 -6.87 -3.21
CA ALA A 172 0.20 -5.92 -2.47
C ALA A 172 -1.23 -5.84 -3.05
N ARG A 173 -2.20 -5.42 -2.26
CA ARG A 173 -3.56 -5.09 -2.70
C ARG A 173 -4.11 -3.90 -1.93
N LYS A 174 -5.03 -3.19 -2.55
CA LYS A 174 -5.71 -2.02 -1.99
C LYS A 174 -7.06 -2.42 -1.42
N HIS A 175 -7.37 -1.91 -0.24
CA HIS A 175 -8.72 -1.94 0.35
C HIS A 175 -9.33 -0.55 0.18
N CYS A 176 -10.55 -0.48 -0.35
CA CYS A 176 -11.27 0.75 -0.66
C CYS A 176 -12.49 0.96 0.24
N SER A 177 -12.81 2.22 0.53
CA SER A 177 -14.02 2.65 1.24
C SER A 177 -15.11 3.08 0.24
N PRO A 178 -16.41 2.79 0.44
CA PRO A 178 -17.02 2.15 1.61
C PRO A 178 -16.92 0.61 1.62
N SER A 179 -16.68 -0.03 0.48
CA SER A 179 -16.38 -1.46 0.39
C SER A 179 -15.75 -1.77 -0.96
N GLY A 180 -14.59 -2.41 -0.95
CA GLY A 180 -13.94 -2.89 -2.17
C GLY A 180 -12.54 -3.40 -1.87
N VAL A 181 -12.09 -4.40 -2.60
CA VAL A 181 -10.72 -4.91 -2.53
C VAL A 181 -10.23 -5.03 -3.98
N SER A 182 -9.08 -4.45 -4.28
CA SER A 182 -8.46 -4.58 -5.60
C SER A 182 -8.02 -6.02 -5.85
N VAL A 183 -7.67 -6.35 -7.10
CA VAL A 183 -6.87 -7.56 -7.31
C VAL A 183 -5.46 -7.34 -6.74
N TRP A 184 -4.69 -8.42 -6.64
CA TRP A 184 -3.28 -8.34 -6.25
C TRP A 184 -2.46 -7.63 -7.33
N SER A 185 -1.42 -6.92 -6.90
CA SER A 185 -0.39 -6.34 -7.76
C SER A 185 0.35 -7.43 -8.55
N ASN A 186 1.28 -6.98 -9.40
CA ASN A 186 2.37 -7.83 -9.86
C ASN A 186 3.09 -8.48 -8.67
N VAL A 187 3.52 -9.73 -8.86
CA VAL A 187 4.36 -10.46 -7.91
C VAL A 187 5.81 -10.10 -8.18
N VAL A 188 6.51 -9.65 -7.15
CA VAL A 188 7.94 -9.34 -7.22
C VAL A 188 8.73 -10.38 -6.46
N GLU A 189 9.73 -10.94 -7.12
CA GLU A 189 10.73 -11.84 -6.54
C GLU A 189 11.88 -11.02 -5.96
N PHE A 190 12.34 -11.38 -4.77
CA PHE A 190 13.51 -10.77 -4.13
C PHE A 190 14.24 -11.77 -3.23
N THR A 191 15.47 -11.45 -2.85
CA THR A 191 16.22 -12.21 -1.83
C THR A 191 16.27 -11.38 -0.55
N SER A 192 15.83 -11.96 0.57
CA SER A 192 15.96 -11.30 1.87
C SER A 192 17.43 -11.14 2.26
N GLY A 193 17.74 -10.07 3.01
CA GLY A 193 19.09 -9.85 3.53
C GLY A 193 19.39 -10.64 4.81
N LYS A 194 20.51 -10.33 5.47
CA LYS A 194 20.91 -10.94 6.75
C LYS A 194 20.32 -10.20 7.94
N TRP A 195 19.03 -10.39 8.16
CA TRP A 195 18.30 -9.75 9.25
C TRP A 195 18.64 -10.28 10.66
N GLY A 196 19.35 -11.40 10.76
CA GLY A 196 19.90 -11.90 12.03
C GLY A 196 20.86 -10.94 12.73
N ASN A 197 21.29 -9.88 12.03
CA ASN A 197 22.00 -8.73 12.58
C ASN A 197 21.19 -7.45 12.39
N LEU A 198 19.89 -7.45 12.73
CA LEU A 198 19.29 -6.20 13.17
C LEU A 198 20.27 -5.59 14.16
N PRO A 199 20.80 -4.39 13.88
CA PRO A 199 21.57 -3.75 14.89
C PRO A 199 20.65 -3.60 16.10
N VAL A 200 21.08 -4.13 17.26
CA VAL A 200 20.33 -3.91 18.49
C VAL A 200 20.14 -2.40 18.60
N LEU A 201 18.90 -1.95 18.51
CA LEU A 201 18.59 -0.54 18.45
C LEU A 201 18.54 -0.01 19.87
N TYR A 202 19.59 0.72 20.26
CA TYR A 202 19.71 1.30 21.59
C TYR A 202 19.04 2.67 21.60
N PRO A 203 18.04 2.92 22.46
CA PRO A 203 17.35 4.19 22.51
C PRO A 203 18.24 5.30 23.09
N PHE A 204 18.12 6.47 22.48
CA PHE A 204 18.63 7.75 22.94
C PHE A 204 17.49 8.77 22.90
N ASP A 205 16.96 9.13 24.07
CA ASP A 205 15.87 10.10 24.19
C ASP A 205 16.33 11.55 24.01
N PHE A 206 17.63 11.81 24.21
CA PHE A 206 18.24 13.14 24.15
C PHE A 206 19.48 13.11 23.24
N ALA A 207 19.23 13.08 21.93
CA ALA A 207 20.24 13.39 20.93
C ALA A 207 19.98 14.80 20.36
N TYR A 208 21.02 15.62 20.25
CA TYR A 208 20.94 16.96 19.67
C TYR A 208 21.45 16.90 18.24
N CYS A 209 20.53 17.06 17.30
CA CYS A 209 20.75 16.82 15.88
C CYS A 209 20.82 18.14 15.11
N VAL A 210 21.73 18.28 14.15
CA VAL A 210 21.82 19.44 13.26
C VAL A 210 21.78 18.99 11.80
N SER A 211 20.88 19.63 11.04
CA SER A 211 20.65 19.38 9.62
C SER A 211 21.86 19.75 8.76
N GLY A 212 22.07 18.99 7.68
CA GLY A 212 23.09 19.28 6.65
C GLY A 212 22.87 20.61 5.92
N LYS A 213 21.69 21.22 6.03
CA LYS A 213 21.39 22.57 5.52
C LYS A 213 22.36 23.63 6.08
N PHE A 214 22.92 23.40 7.26
CA PHE A 214 23.84 24.30 7.94
C PHE A 214 25.32 23.97 7.67
N GLU A 215 25.62 23.17 6.65
CA GLU A 215 27.00 22.94 6.23
C GLU A 215 27.74 24.27 5.99
N GLY A 216 28.96 24.37 6.51
CA GLY A 216 29.75 25.60 6.49
C GLY A 216 29.46 26.59 7.63
N LYS A 217 28.47 26.33 8.48
CA LYS A 217 28.24 27.08 9.73
C LYS A 217 28.77 26.30 10.94
N ASP A 218 28.98 27.02 12.04
CA ASP A 218 29.35 26.42 13.32
C ASP A 218 28.08 25.86 14.00
N PRO A 219 27.97 24.53 14.25
CA PRO A 219 26.76 23.94 14.85
C PRO A 219 26.53 24.40 16.30
N ARG A 220 27.49 25.11 16.91
CA ARG A 220 27.36 25.74 18.23
C ARG A 220 26.65 27.09 18.18
N ASP A 221 26.51 27.68 17.00
CA ASP A 221 25.88 28.98 16.79
C ASP A 221 25.16 29.00 15.43
N ILE A 222 24.05 28.27 15.35
CA ILE A 222 23.21 28.25 14.16
C ILE A 222 21.96 29.12 14.33
N GLY A 223 22.06 30.30 14.95
CA GLY A 223 20.99 31.33 15.01
C GLY A 223 19.73 30.96 15.82
N GLU A 224 19.20 29.76 15.59
CA GLU A 224 18.09 29.08 16.24
C GLU A 224 18.51 28.37 17.54
N GLY A 225 19.81 28.24 17.79
CA GLY A 225 20.35 27.60 18.98
C GLY A 225 21.75 27.02 18.79
N SER A 226 22.15 26.18 19.73
CA SER A 226 23.46 25.53 19.78
C SER A 226 23.29 24.03 20.01
N ILE A 227 23.99 23.18 19.26
CA ILE A 227 24.03 21.74 19.52
C ILE A 227 24.54 21.39 20.93
N CYS A 228 25.26 22.32 21.57
CA CYS A 228 25.87 22.16 22.89
C CYS A 228 24.97 22.50 24.08
N GLN A 229 23.80 23.08 23.83
CA GLN A 229 22.84 23.38 24.90
C GLN A 229 21.98 22.15 25.18
N SER A 230 21.84 21.73 26.44
CA SER A 230 20.98 20.58 26.78
C SER A 230 19.54 21.00 27.11
N SER A 231 19.35 22.08 27.86
CA SER A 231 18.02 22.49 28.33
C SER A 231 17.22 23.21 27.25
N ASN A 232 15.96 22.81 27.04
CA ASN A 232 15.01 23.40 26.09
C ASN A 232 15.57 23.58 24.67
N ASN A 233 16.46 22.68 24.24
CA ASN A 233 17.10 22.81 22.94
C ASN A 233 16.15 22.34 21.82
N PRO A 234 15.81 23.20 20.83
CA PRO A 234 15.00 22.82 19.68
C PRO A 234 15.60 21.69 18.82
N PHE A 235 16.87 21.33 19.05
CA PHE A 235 17.60 20.31 18.29
C PHE A 235 17.46 18.92 18.89
N ALA A 236 16.83 18.77 20.06
CA ALA A 236 16.62 17.49 20.72
C ALA A 236 15.71 16.57 19.88
N ARG A 237 16.17 15.35 19.62
CA ARG A 237 15.47 14.29 18.87
C ARG A 237 15.63 12.96 19.60
N LYS A 238 14.64 12.09 19.41
CA LYS A 238 14.70 10.68 19.80
C LYS A 238 15.26 9.87 18.65
N VAL A 239 16.35 9.15 18.89
CA VAL A 239 17.00 8.30 17.90
C VAL A 239 17.24 6.91 18.47
N TYR A 240 17.44 5.95 17.58
CA TYR A 240 18.13 4.71 17.92
C TYR A 240 19.54 4.72 17.32
N LEU A 241 20.47 4.03 17.98
CA LEU A 241 21.78 3.69 17.44
C LEU A 241 21.93 2.18 17.30
N THR A 242 22.79 1.77 16.37
CA THR A 242 23.14 0.37 16.18
C THR A 242 24.08 -0.21 17.24
N THR A 243 24.59 0.65 18.11
CA THR A 243 25.59 0.36 19.14
C THR A 243 25.11 0.97 20.47
N PRO A 244 25.47 0.36 21.62
CA PRO A 244 25.04 0.87 22.93
C PRO A 244 25.68 2.20 23.30
N VAL A 245 26.82 2.52 22.67
CA VAL A 245 27.59 3.75 22.82
C VAL A 245 27.90 4.33 21.43
N PRO A 246 27.81 5.66 21.23
CA PRO A 246 28.07 6.25 19.93
C PRO A 246 29.55 6.13 19.53
N GLU A 247 29.80 5.49 18.40
CA GLU A 247 31.13 5.27 17.83
C GLU A 247 31.11 5.36 16.30
N ILE A 248 32.30 5.53 15.70
CA ILE A 248 32.44 5.56 14.23
C ILE A 248 31.96 4.23 13.65
N GLY A 249 31.15 4.28 12.60
CA GLY A 249 30.46 3.13 11.99
C GLY A 249 29.08 2.84 12.59
N SER A 250 28.66 3.57 13.63
CA SER A 250 27.30 3.42 14.16
C SER A 250 26.28 4.08 13.24
N PHE A 251 25.18 3.40 12.92
CA PHE A 251 24.09 3.99 12.15
C PHE A 251 23.00 4.56 13.07
N ILE A 252 22.43 5.67 12.65
CA ILE A 252 21.36 6.37 13.37
C ILE A 252 20.03 6.01 12.72
N TYR A 253 19.03 5.77 13.55
CA TYR A 253 17.66 5.45 13.11
C TYR A 253 16.65 6.43 13.71
N ASN A 254 15.71 6.87 12.89
CA ASN A 254 14.55 7.67 13.28
C ASN A 254 13.60 6.84 14.15
N ARG A 255 13.36 7.29 15.39
CA ARG A 255 12.51 6.63 16.37
C ARG A 255 11.05 7.12 16.37
N TYR A 256 10.71 8.13 15.58
CA TYR A 256 9.34 8.64 15.46
C TYR A 256 8.46 7.80 14.53
N VAL A 257 9.07 6.88 13.78
CA VAL A 257 8.41 5.98 12.82
C VAL A 257 8.49 4.53 13.29
N THR A 258 7.47 3.74 12.95
CA THR A 258 7.41 2.30 13.23
C THR A 258 7.17 1.50 11.94
N PRO A 259 8.08 0.58 11.54
CA PRO A 259 9.36 0.28 12.19
C PRO A 259 10.33 1.47 12.11
N ALA A 260 11.35 1.45 12.98
CA ALA A 260 12.41 2.46 12.95
C ALA A 260 13.14 2.42 11.60
N ARG A 261 13.46 3.60 11.05
CA ARG A 261 14.08 3.73 9.72
C ARG A 261 15.45 4.38 9.83
N PRO A 262 16.41 4.08 8.94
CA PRO A 262 17.67 4.82 8.90
C PRO A 262 17.42 6.33 8.85
N ALA A 263 18.19 7.10 9.61
CA ALA A 263 18.09 8.55 9.69
C ALA A 263 18.80 9.20 8.51
N VAL A 264 18.24 9.03 7.31
CA VAL A 264 18.79 9.49 6.04
C VAL A 264 17.95 10.60 5.42
N LYS A 265 18.57 11.40 4.55
CA LYS A 265 17.84 12.35 3.69
C LYS A 265 16.66 11.66 2.99
N GLY A 266 15.48 12.28 3.05
CA GLY A 266 14.22 11.79 2.49
C GLY A 266 13.30 11.10 3.51
N ASP A 267 13.83 10.69 4.67
CA ASP A 267 13.10 9.94 5.71
C ASP A 267 13.17 10.60 7.11
N LEU A 268 13.38 11.92 7.13
CA LEU A 268 13.58 12.72 8.34
C LEU A 268 12.61 13.90 8.46
N LEU A 269 11.43 13.83 7.83
CA LEU A 269 10.42 14.88 7.96
C LEU A 269 9.99 15.10 9.42
N ASP A 270 9.91 14.03 10.22
CA ASP A 270 9.58 14.13 11.66
C ASP A 270 10.67 14.80 12.49
N PHE A 271 11.88 14.97 11.92
CA PHE A 271 12.94 15.73 12.56
C PHE A 271 12.81 17.22 12.26
N ASP A 272 12.00 17.64 11.29
CA ASP A 272 11.84 19.05 10.97
C ASP A 272 10.94 19.76 12.00
N GLY A 273 11.35 20.97 12.39
CA GLY A 273 10.66 21.83 13.34
C GLY A 273 11.27 23.23 13.31
N VAL A 274 11.66 23.78 14.47
CA VAL A 274 12.44 25.04 14.52
C VAL A 274 13.77 24.87 13.77
N ASN A 275 14.49 23.78 14.06
CA ASN A 275 15.59 23.29 13.23
C ASN A 275 15.01 22.45 12.10
N SER A 276 15.34 22.82 10.86
CA SER A 276 14.70 22.32 9.65
C SER A 276 15.69 21.92 8.56
N GLY A 277 15.18 21.21 7.55
CA GLY A 277 15.93 20.75 6.39
C GLY A 277 16.53 19.36 6.58
N PHE A 278 16.17 18.63 7.62
CA PHE A 278 16.64 17.25 7.79
C PHE A 278 16.12 16.36 6.66
N ASN A 279 14.88 16.54 6.22
CA ASN A 279 14.35 15.73 5.13
C ASN A 279 15.07 16.00 3.80
N GLU A 280 15.47 17.24 3.53
CA GLU A 280 16.11 17.63 2.27
C GLU A 280 17.64 17.50 2.28
N TYR A 281 18.29 17.65 3.43
CA TYR A 281 19.75 17.70 3.54
C TYR A 281 20.33 16.62 4.45
N GLY A 282 19.48 15.85 5.14
CA GLY A 282 19.87 14.80 6.09
C GLY A 282 20.46 15.34 7.40
N LEU A 283 20.87 14.41 8.26
CA LEU A 283 21.56 14.69 9.51
C LEU A 283 23.06 14.85 9.27
N ARG A 284 23.67 15.94 9.76
CA ARG A 284 25.11 16.22 9.57
C ARG A 284 25.91 16.16 10.86
N TRP A 285 25.35 16.66 11.96
CA TRP A 285 26.00 16.58 13.27
C TRP A 285 25.03 16.05 14.31
N ILE A 286 25.57 15.26 15.24
CA ILE A 286 24.81 14.74 16.37
C ILE A 286 25.65 14.77 17.64
N ARG A 287 25.01 15.10 18.77
CA ARG A 287 25.57 15.00 20.12
C ARG A 287 24.62 14.18 20.97
N PHE A 288 25.15 13.34 21.84
CA PHE A 288 24.35 12.49 22.72
C PHE A 288 24.48 12.92 24.17
N GLU A 289 23.39 12.84 24.90
CA GLU A 289 23.36 13.04 26.35
C GLU A 289 22.72 11.81 27.01
N LYS A 290 23.57 10.99 27.62
CA LYS A 290 23.19 9.74 28.31
C LYS A 290 24.30 9.38 29.30
N ASP A 291 23.93 8.75 30.41
CA ASP A 291 24.89 8.30 31.44
C ASP A 291 26.00 7.42 30.82
N GLY A 292 27.25 7.71 31.19
CA GLY A 292 28.42 6.99 30.70
C GLY A 292 28.92 7.40 29.31
N ILE A 293 28.31 8.40 28.67
CA ILE A 293 28.75 8.96 27.38
C ILE A 293 29.20 10.40 27.59
N ASN A 294 30.33 10.79 26.99
CA ASN A 294 30.86 12.14 27.11
C ASN A 294 29.96 13.13 26.35
N PRO A 295 29.26 14.06 27.05
CA PRO A 295 28.30 14.97 26.43
C PRO A 295 28.98 16.10 25.65
N THR A 296 30.31 16.18 25.64
CA THR A 296 31.07 17.21 24.90
C THR A 296 31.40 16.81 23.47
N VAL A 297 31.25 15.54 23.12
CA VAL A 297 31.61 15.01 21.80
C VAL A 297 30.50 15.29 20.79
N ILE A 298 30.87 15.91 19.68
CA ILE A 298 30.02 16.05 18.49
C ILE A 298 30.52 15.05 17.46
N TYR A 299 29.60 14.31 16.85
CA TYR A 299 29.88 13.33 15.81
C TYR A 299 29.48 13.91 14.45
N ASP A 300 30.33 13.67 13.45
CA ASP A 300 30.02 13.96 12.05
C ASP A 300 29.26 12.76 11.47
N VAL A 301 28.12 13.04 10.83
CA VAL A 301 27.22 12.05 10.23
C VAL A 301 27.25 12.21 8.71
N GLU A 302 27.28 11.08 8.00
CA GLU A 302 27.07 11.05 6.55
C GLU A 302 25.56 11.15 6.27
N PRO A 303 25.06 12.26 5.71
CA PRO A 303 23.62 12.50 5.63
C PRO A 303 22.86 11.52 4.72
N THR A 304 23.58 10.86 3.81
CA THR A 304 23.00 9.88 2.87
C THR A 304 22.85 8.48 3.47
N THR A 305 23.65 8.12 4.47
CA THR A 305 23.64 6.79 5.10
C THR A 305 23.17 6.81 6.55
N GLY A 306 23.22 7.97 7.21
CA GLY A 306 22.94 8.10 8.64
C GLY A 306 24.05 7.51 9.53
N GLU A 307 25.22 7.24 8.96
CA GLU A 307 26.38 6.67 9.65
C GLU A 307 27.19 7.76 10.36
N ILE A 308 27.60 7.49 11.59
CA ILE A 308 28.64 8.27 12.26
C ILE A 308 29.98 7.97 11.59
N VAL A 309 30.50 8.90 10.80
CA VAL A 309 31.73 8.70 10.03
C VAL A 309 32.96 9.24 10.74
N ASN A 310 32.79 10.17 11.69
CA ASN A 310 33.90 10.72 12.46
C ASN A 310 33.44 11.32 13.80
N ILE A 311 34.41 11.54 14.69
CA ILE A 311 34.29 12.52 15.76
C ILE A 311 34.69 13.87 15.19
N SER A 312 33.87 14.90 15.39
CA SER A 312 34.11 16.20 14.80
C SER A 312 35.41 16.82 15.31
N LEU A 313 36.37 17.01 14.41
CA LEU A 313 37.67 17.60 14.75
C LEU A 313 37.58 19.12 14.96
N ARG A 314 36.54 19.75 14.41
CA ARG A 314 36.36 21.21 14.44
C ARG A 314 35.47 21.67 15.57
N TYR A 315 34.54 20.83 16.01
CA TYR A 315 33.48 21.22 16.93
C TYR A 315 33.41 20.26 18.13
N ASN A 316 33.33 20.83 19.32
CA ASN A 316 33.01 20.12 20.56
C ASN A 316 32.27 21.08 21.49
N CYS A 317 31.68 20.54 22.55
CA CYS A 317 30.95 21.30 23.57
C CYS A 317 31.76 21.48 24.85
N ASN A 318 33.08 21.60 24.74
CA ASN A 318 33.89 22.04 25.87
C ASN A 318 33.59 23.53 26.08
N PHE A 319 33.06 23.86 27.25
CA PHE A 319 32.85 25.23 27.71
C PHE A 319 34.16 25.86 28.14
#